data_AF-A0A5C5V8V6-F1
#
_entry.id   AF-A0A5C5V8V6-F1
#
_cell.length_a   1.000
_cell.length_b   1.000
_cell.length_c   1.000
_cell.angle_alpha   90.00
_cell.angle_beta   90.00
_cell.angle_gamma   90.00
#
_symmetry.space_group_name_H-M   'P 1'
#
loop_
_entity.id
_entity.type
_entity.pdbx_description
1 polymer ?
#
loop_
_entity_poly.entity_id
_entity_poly.type
_entity_poly.pdbx_seq_one_letter_code
_entity_poly.pdbx_strand_id
1 'polypeptide(L)'
;MYAIQNNTQESRSKRETATRERSWLAAGPYWLWLVNAMSLLVLGGWILLEADGGASWNALVAWRMADPAGEMSHAGAARASPNACFLMAWLLSVGGLSLAIAWGTILVGPRGYRNLRCWLATITLTGAWLGFFVNVQELVWSGYRYRLQTALPHCMTATGRLQADWPRRDGEREPWGPYMAYPIARPTMLMLMTTPEISPGIRASSIERSHAGGVRLELAGEEQGVWLEWHPPGELPDSFLGGLEDPHTLRRWSALGDGWFVVKYQ
;
A
#
# COMPACT_ATOMS: atom_id res chain seq x y z
N MET A 1 -32.70 -30.89 -59.55
CA MET A 1 -33.32 -29.84 -58.71
C MET A 1 -32.71 -29.72 -57.30
N TYR A 2 -31.88 -30.66 -56.82
CA TYR A 2 -31.27 -30.62 -55.48
C TYR A 2 -30.05 -29.69 -55.30
N ALA A 3 -29.38 -29.26 -56.38
CA ALA A 3 -28.14 -28.48 -56.27
C ALA A 3 -28.33 -27.00 -55.88
N ILE A 4 -29.53 -26.44 -56.03
CA ILE A 4 -29.77 -24.99 -55.81
C ILE A 4 -30.04 -24.69 -54.32
N GLN A 5 -30.54 -25.65 -53.54
CA GLN A 5 -30.82 -25.46 -52.10
C GLN A 5 -29.55 -25.45 -51.23
N ASN A 6 -28.48 -26.16 -51.61
CA ASN A 6 -27.25 -26.17 -50.82
C ASN A 6 -26.52 -24.82 -50.83
N ASN A 7 -26.55 -24.10 -51.95
CA ASN A 7 -25.81 -22.83 -52.09
C ASN A 7 -26.48 -21.67 -51.29
N THR A 8 -27.78 -21.78 -51.02
CA THR A 8 -28.51 -20.78 -50.21
C THR A 8 -28.30 -20.98 -48.70
N GLN A 9 -28.09 -22.21 -48.22
CA GLN A 9 -27.75 -22.44 -46.82
C GLN A 9 -26.30 -22.02 -46.50
N GLU A 10 -25.35 -22.26 -47.41
CA GLU A 10 -23.95 -21.91 -47.18
C GLU A 10 -23.73 -20.38 -47.15
N SER A 11 -24.46 -19.62 -47.97
CA SER A 11 -24.39 -18.15 -47.98
C SER A 11 -25.07 -17.49 -46.77
N ARG A 12 -26.11 -18.11 -46.21
CA ARG A 12 -26.73 -17.65 -44.94
C ARG A 12 -25.83 -17.91 -43.75
N SER A 13 -25.23 -19.11 -43.67
CA SER A 13 -24.25 -19.47 -42.63
C SER A 13 -23.06 -18.49 -42.61
N LYS A 14 -22.46 -18.19 -43.78
CA LYS A 14 -21.34 -17.23 -43.88
C LYS A 14 -21.73 -15.79 -43.53
N ARG A 15 -22.98 -15.37 -43.75
CA ARG A 15 -23.46 -14.05 -43.32
C ARG A 15 -23.66 -13.97 -41.81
N GLU A 16 -24.21 -15.02 -41.21
CA GLU A 16 -24.47 -15.07 -39.77
C GLU A 16 -23.17 -15.08 -38.95
N THR A 17 -22.14 -15.82 -39.39
CA THR A 17 -20.82 -15.82 -38.74
C THR A 17 -20.13 -14.45 -38.86
N ALA A 18 -20.19 -13.81 -40.04
CA ALA A 18 -19.62 -12.48 -40.25
C ALA A 18 -20.31 -11.39 -39.41
N THR A 19 -21.62 -11.49 -39.16
CA THR A 19 -22.32 -10.57 -38.25
C THR A 19 -21.96 -10.79 -36.79
N ARG A 20 -21.70 -12.04 -36.38
CA ARG A 20 -21.33 -12.37 -34.99
C ARG A 20 -19.90 -11.97 -34.66
N GLU A 21 -18.95 -12.12 -35.59
CA GLU A 21 -17.58 -11.60 -35.40
C GLU A 21 -17.55 -10.06 -35.36
N ARG A 22 -18.44 -9.40 -36.11
CA ARG A 22 -18.59 -7.94 -36.04
C ARG A 22 -19.14 -7.46 -34.70
N SER A 23 -19.95 -8.24 -33.97
CA SER A 23 -20.53 -7.77 -32.71
C SER A 23 -19.53 -7.70 -31.57
N TRP A 24 -18.53 -8.60 -31.52
CA TRP A 24 -17.44 -8.55 -30.53
C TRP A 24 -16.47 -7.40 -30.79
N LEU A 25 -16.19 -7.10 -32.06
CA LEU A 25 -15.42 -5.91 -32.44
C LEU A 25 -16.22 -4.61 -32.19
N ALA A 26 -17.56 -4.65 -32.30
CA ALA A 26 -18.44 -3.51 -32.01
C ALA A 26 -18.69 -3.30 -30.50
N ALA A 27 -18.55 -4.34 -29.67
CA ALA A 27 -18.50 -4.23 -28.20
C ALA A 27 -17.33 -3.33 -27.72
N GLY A 28 -16.40 -3.02 -28.62
CA GLY A 28 -15.73 -1.74 -28.67
C GLY A 28 -14.63 -1.54 -27.63
N PRO A 29 -14.01 -0.35 -27.58
CA PRO A 29 -12.93 -0.02 -26.65
C PRO A 29 -13.40 0.04 -25.19
N TYR A 30 -14.71 -0.07 -24.94
CA TYR A 30 -15.32 -0.01 -23.62
C TYR A 30 -14.83 -1.11 -22.68
N TRP A 31 -14.65 -2.35 -23.18
CA TRP A 31 -14.14 -3.42 -22.33
C TRP A 31 -12.69 -3.17 -21.91
N LEU A 32 -11.85 -2.62 -22.82
CA LEU A 32 -10.47 -2.26 -22.50
C LEU A 32 -10.42 -1.20 -21.40
N TRP A 33 -11.27 -0.18 -21.50
CA TRP A 33 -11.38 0.85 -20.47
C TRP A 33 -11.90 0.31 -19.15
N LEU A 34 -12.88 -0.59 -19.18
CA LEU A 34 -13.42 -1.22 -17.97
C LEU A 34 -12.35 -2.07 -17.28
N VAL A 35 -11.64 -2.92 -18.02
CA VAL A 35 -10.52 -3.72 -17.48
C VAL A 35 -9.46 -2.80 -16.89
N ASN A 36 -9.08 -1.74 -17.60
CA ASN A 36 -8.08 -0.78 -17.14
C ASN A 36 -8.49 -0.08 -15.83
N ALA A 37 -9.73 0.43 -15.78
CA ALA A 37 -10.27 1.09 -14.59
C ALA A 37 -10.37 0.11 -13.41
N MET A 38 -10.83 -1.12 -13.65
CA MET A 38 -10.90 -2.16 -12.63
C MET A 38 -9.52 -2.53 -12.11
N SER A 39 -8.50 -2.67 -12.98
CA SER A 39 -7.12 -2.91 -12.55
C SER A 39 -6.61 -1.79 -11.63
N LEU A 40 -6.89 -0.52 -11.98
CA LEU A 40 -6.50 0.62 -11.17
C LEU A 40 -7.21 0.64 -9.81
N LEU A 41 -8.52 0.38 -9.78
CA LEU A 41 -9.31 0.33 -8.54
C LEU A 41 -8.90 -0.83 -7.63
N VAL A 42 -8.68 -2.01 -8.20
CA VAL A 42 -8.19 -3.18 -7.45
C VAL A 42 -6.81 -2.89 -6.88
N LEU A 43 -5.91 -2.30 -7.67
CA LEU A 43 -4.57 -1.93 -7.21
C LEU A 43 -4.62 -0.88 -6.08
N GLY A 44 -5.43 0.17 -6.24
CA GLY A 44 -5.59 1.20 -5.22
C GLY A 44 -6.22 0.67 -3.93
N GLY A 45 -7.28 -0.14 -4.05
CA GLY A 45 -7.91 -0.80 -2.92
C GLY A 45 -6.98 -1.79 -2.21
N TRP A 46 -6.17 -2.53 -2.98
CA TRP A 46 -5.18 -3.44 -2.44
C TRP A 46 -4.15 -2.69 -1.58
N ILE A 47 -3.54 -1.62 -2.10
CA ILE A 47 -2.54 -0.84 -1.36
C ILE A 47 -3.15 -0.22 -0.09
N LEU A 48 -4.40 0.26 -0.17
CA LEU A 48 -5.10 0.84 0.99
C LEU A 48 -5.36 -0.20 2.09
N LEU A 49 -5.69 -1.44 1.70
CA LEU A 49 -6.09 -2.51 2.61
C LEU A 49 -4.95 -3.47 2.97
N GLU A 50 -3.76 -3.30 2.40
CA GLU A 50 -2.63 -4.18 2.63
C GLU A 50 -2.24 -4.15 4.12
N ALA A 51 -2.23 -5.34 4.73
CA ALA A 51 -2.04 -5.50 6.16
C ALA A 51 -0.66 -5.03 6.66
N ASP A 52 0.33 -4.96 5.76
CA ASP A 52 1.70 -4.52 6.05
C ASP A 52 1.99 -3.11 5.46
N GLY A 53 0.94 -2.35 5.12
CA GLY A 53 1.03 -0.94 4.76
C GLY A 53 1.89 -0.65 3.53
N GLY A 54 1.66 -1.35 2.42
CA GLY A 54 2.41 -1.12 1.18
C GLY A 54 3.72 -1.90 1.09
N ALA A 55 3.92 -2.94 1.91
CA ALA A 55 5.06 -3.86 1.80
C ALA A 55 5.28 -4.36 0.37
N SER A 56 4.22 -4.79 -0.32
CA SER A 56 4.33 -5.21 -1.72
C SER A 56 4.80 -4.08 -2.64
N TRP A 57 4.31 -2.86 -2.44
CA TRP A 57 4.74 -1.68 -3.19
C TRP A 57 6.21 -1.36 -2.96
N ASN A 58 6.65 -1.30 -1.70
CA ASN A 58 8.02 -1.02 -1.33
C ASN A 58 8.98 -2.10 -1.85
N ALA A 59 8.59 -3.38 -1.77
CA ALA A 59 9.37 -4.49 -2.32
C ALA A 59 9.51 -4.41 -3.85
N LEU A 60 8.45 -4.02 -4.57
CA LEU A 60 8.52 -3.81 -6.02
C LEU A 60 9.45 -2.65 -6.38
N VAL A 61 9.38 -1.54 -5.65
CA VAL A 61 10.27 -0.38 -5.84
C VAL A 61 11.72 -0.74 -5.51
N ALA A 62 11.94 -1.45 -4.41
CA ALA A 62 13.26 -1.95 -4.02
C ALA A 62 13.83 -2.90 -5.08
N TRP A 63 13.04 -3.83 -5.62
CA TRP A 63 13.47 -4.70 -6.71
C TRP A 63 13.86 -3.91 -7.97
N ARG A 64 13.14 -2.84 -8.29
CA ARG A 64 13.48 -1.96 -9.42
C ARG A 64 14.76 -1.15 -9.19
N MET A 65 15.01 -0.72 -7.96
CA MET A 65 16.16 0.10 -7.59
C MET A 65 17.37 -0.72 -7.16
N ALA A 66 17.20 -2.02 -6.93
CA ALA A 66 18.27 -2.93 -6.58
C ALA A 66 19.28 -2.96 -7.73
N ASP A 67 20.42 -2.34 -7.48
CA ASP A 67 21.59 -2.47 -8.34
C ASP A 67 21.98 -3.96 -8.36
N PRO A 68 22.12 -4.62 -9.52
CA PRO A 68 22.51 -6.03 -9.59
C PRO A 68 23.84 -6.35 -8.87
N ALA A 69 24.63 -5.34 -8.49
CA ALA A 69 25.88 -5.47 -7.75
C ALA A 69 25.80 -5.05 -6.26
N GLY A 70 24.69 -4.46 -5.79
CA GLY A 70 24.58 -3.93 -4.43
C GLY A 70 23.98 -4.95 -3.46
N GLU A 71 24.67 -5.21 -2.35
CA GLU A 71 24.15 -6.00 -1.23
C GLU A 71 22.74 -5.52 -0.85
N MET A 72 21.74 -6.32 -1.21
CA MET A 72 20.36 -6.10 -0.79
C MET A 72 20.36 -5.98 0.73
N SER A 73 19.95 -4.82 1.25
CA SER A 73 19.51 -4.72 2.64
C SER A 73 18.26 -5.58 2.79
N HIS A 74 18.48 -6.86 3.08
CA HIS A 74 17.49 -7.95 3.08
C HIS A 74 16.31 -7.76 4.06
N ALA A 75 16.34 -6.74 4.91
CA ALA A 75 15.38 -6.56 6.00
C ALA A 75 13.96 -6.23 5.52
N GLY A 76 13.81 -5.45 4.44
CA GLY A 76 12.49 -4.99 3.93
C GLY A 76 11.98 -5.73 2.68
N ALA A 77 12.71 -6.72 2.17
CA ALA A 77 12.22 -7.55 1.05
C ALA A 77 11.73 -8.93 1.52
N ALA A 78 12.03 -9.30 2.77
CA ALA A 78 11.87 -10.66 3.27
C ALA A 78 10.41 -11.02 3.59
N ARG A 79 9.49 -10.05 3.73
CA ARG A 79 8.09 -10.33 4.10
C ARG A 79 7.06 -10.12 3.01
N ALA A 80 7.36 -9.34 1.97
CA ALA A 80 6.43 -9.21 0.86
C ALA A 80 6.21 -10.59 0.24
N SER A 81 4.97 -11.10 0.29
CA SER A 81 4.69 -12.41 -0.30
C SER A 81 4.99 -12.35 -1.81
N PRO A 82 5.77 -13.30 -2.37
CA PRO A 82 6.08 -13.30 -3.80
C PRO A 82 4.84 -13.22 -4.68
N ASN A 83 3.74 -13.83 -4.21
CA ASN A 83 2.44 -13.80 -4.86
C ASN A 83 1.84 -12.39 -4.92
N ALA A 84 1.96 -11.58 -3.86
CA ALA A 84 1.48 -10.20 -3.86
C ALA A 84 2.26 -9.33 -4.84
N CYS A 85 3.59 -9.43 -4.85
CA CYS A 85 4.44 -8.72 -5.81
C CYS A 85 4.11 -9.13 -7.25
N PHE A 86 3.94 -10.43 -7.51
CA PHE A 86 3.57 -10.93 -8.84
C PHE A 86 2.19 -10.43 -9.28
N LEU A 87 1.18 -10.49 -8.40
CA LEU A 87 -0.16 -10.00 -8.69
C LEU A 87 -0.15 -8.49 -8.99
N MET A 88 0.60 -7.71 -8.22
CA MET A 88 0.75 -6.28 -8.46
C MET A 88 1.44 -5.99 -9.80
N ALA A 89 2.55 -6.67 -10.09
CA ALA A 89 3.23 -6.55 -11.38
C ALA A 89 2.31 -6.96 -12.55
N TRP A 90 1.49 -8.00 -12.37
CA TRP A 90 0.50 -8.42 -13.34
C TRP A 90 -0.58 -7.36 -13.56
N LEU A 91 -1.16 -6.78 -12.50
CA LEU A 91 -2.16 -5.71 -12.59
C LEU A 91 -1.61 -4.46 -13.28
N LEU A 92 -0.37 -4.06 -12.95
CA LEU A 92 0.34 -2.98 -13.62
C LEU A 92 0.55 -3.27 -15.11
N SER A 93 0.90 -4.52 -15.46
CA SER A 93 1.10 -4.94 -16.84
C SER A 93 -0.20 -4.94 -17.64
N VAL A 94 -1.30 -5.45 -17.07
CA VAL A 94 -2.63 -5.45 -17.69
C VAL A 94 -3.13 -4.01 -17.88
N GLY A 95 -2.95 -3.15 -16.87
CA GLY A 95 -3.25 -1.71 -16.96
C GLY A 95 -2.44 -1.00 -18.04
N GLY A 96 -1.13 -1.17 -18.05
CA GLY A 96 -0.24 -0.57 -19.05
C GLY A 96 -0.54 -1.05 -20.47
N LEU A 97 -0.71 -2.37 -20.67
CA LEU A 97 -1.00 -2.95 -21.98
C LEU A 97 -2.38 -2.51 -22.51
N SER A 98 -3.41 -2.55 -21.67
CA SER A 98 -4.75 -2.08 -22.08
C SER A 98 -4.76 -0.60 -22.45
N LEU A 99 -4.00 0.24 -21.73
CA LEU A 99 -3.85 1.66 -22.06
C LEU A 99 -3.08 1.87 -23.37
N ALA A 100 -2.00 1.11 -23.60
CA ALA A 100 -1.24 1.16 -24.84
C ALA A 100 -2.08 0.75 -26.06
N ILE A 101 -2.89 -0.31 -25.92
CA ILE A 101 -3.85 -0.73 -26.96
C ILE A 101 -4.88 0.38 -27.19
N ALA A 102 -5.44 0.99 -26.13
CA ALA A 102 -6.38 2.09 -26.28
C ALA A 102 -5.78 3.27 -27.07
N TRP A 103 -4.54 3.68 -26.76
CA TRP A 103 -3.81 4.69 -27.54
C TRP A 103 -3.58 4.27 -28.99
N GLY A 104 -3.13 3.04 -29.23
CA GLY A 104 -2.94 2.50 -30.58
C GLY A 104 -4.21 2.49 -31.42
N THR A 105 -5.35 2.10 -30.82
CA THR A 105 -6.65 2.10 -31.50
C THR A 105 -7.14 3.51 -31.86
N ILE A 106 -6.82 4.52 -31.05
CA ILE A 106 -7.17 5.91 -31.35
C ILE A 106 -6.29 6.47 -32.48
N LEU A 107 -4.98 6.20 -32.43
CA LEU A 107 -4.00 6.76 -33.38
C LEU A 107 -4.08 6.08 -34.75
N VAL A 108 -4.11 4.75 -34.80
CA VAL A 108 -4.00 3.97 -36.05
C VAL A 108 -5.32 3.32 -36.45
N GLY A 109 -6.29 3.21 -35.53
CA GLY A 109 -7.50 2.43 -35.75
C GLY A 109 -8.54 3.04 -36.71
N PRO A 110 -9.58 2.25 -37.05
CA PRO A 110 -10.67 2.67 -37.94
C PRO A 110 -11.36 3.95 -37.48
N ARG A 111 -11.91 4.74 -38.42
CA ARG A 111 -12.56 6.04 -38.16
C ARG A 111 -13.60 6.02 -37.02
N GLY A 112 -14.29 4.91 -36.82
CA GLY A 112 -15.29 4.75 -35.74
C GLY A 112 -14.73 4.82 -34.31
N TYR A 113 -13.43 4.57 -34.12
CA TYR A 113 -12.77 4.64 -32.80
C TYR A 113 -12.23 6.03 -32.46
N ARG A 114 -12.23 6.97 -33.43
CA ARG A 114 -11.74 8.34 -33.27
C ARG A 114 -12.81 9.31 -32.74
N ASN A 115 -13.85 8.79 -32.12
CA ASN A 115 -14.90 9.61 -31.52
C ASN A 115 -14.36 10.37 -30.29
N LEU A 116 -14.88 11.57 -30.05
CA LEU A 116 -14.49 12.41 -28.90
C LEU A 116 -14.59 11.66 -27.56
N ARG A 117 -15.59 10.79 -27.41
CA ARG A 117 -15.77 9.95 -26.21
C ARG A 117 -14.57 9.04 -25.95
N CYS A 118 -13.98 8.46 -27.00
CA CYS A 118 -12.82 7.59 -26.87
C CYS A 118 -11.58 8.36 -26.43
N TRP A 119 -11.36 9.55 -26.99
CA TRP A 119 -10.28 10.44 -26.59
C TRP A 119 -10.39 10.84 -25.12
N LEU A 120 -11.58 11.28 -24.70
CA LEU A 120 -11.81 11.69 -23.30
C LEU A 120 -11.59 10.53 -22.33
N ALA A 121 -12.09 9.33 -22.65
CA ALA A 121 -11.91 8.15 -21.80
C ALA A 121 -10.42 7.78 -21.67
N THR A 122 -9.69 7.68 -22.78
CA THR A 122 -8.27 7.30 -22.76
C THR A 122 -7.39 8.34 -22.08
N ILE A 123 -7.65 9.64 -22.31
CA ILE A 123 -6.93 10.72 -21.61
C ILE A 123 -7.22 10.67 -20.11
N THR A 124 -8.49 10.49 -19.71
CA THR A 124 -8.87 10.39 -18.29
C THR A 124 -8.19 9.22 -17.61
N LEU A 125 -8.19 8.04 -18.24
CA LEU A 125 -7.49 6.86 -17.71
C LEU A 125 -5.98 7.08 -17.61
N THR A 126 -5.37 7.71 -18.61
CA THR A 126 -3.95 8.07 -18.58
C THR A 126 -3.66 9.02 -17.40
N GLY A 127 -4.49 10.05 -17.23
CA GLY A 127 -4.41 10.98 -16.10
C GLY A 127 -4.60 10.28 -14.75
N ALA A 128 -5.51 9.30 -14.66
CA ALA A 128 -5.74 8.52 -13.46
C ALA A 128 -4.54 7.64 -13.09
N TRP A 129 -3.90 6.98 -14.07
CA TRP A 129 -2.66 6.22 -13.85
C TRP A 129 -1.52 7.13 -13.38
N LEU A 130 -1.33 8.28 -14.04
CA LEU A 130 -0.32 9.26 -13.62
C LEU A 130 -0.61 9.78 -12.21
N GLY A 131 -1.86 10.12 -11.92
CA GLY A 131 -2.31 10.54 -10.59
C GLY A 131 -2.05 9.46 -9.53
N PHE A 132 -2.33 8.20 -9.86
CA PHE A 132 -2.02 7.06 -8.98
C PHE A 132 -0.52 6.96 -8.68
N PHE A 133 0.35 6.99 -9.69
CA PHE A 133 1.81 6.90 -9.46
C PHE A 133 2.37 8.07 -8.66
N VAL A 134 1.87 9.29 -8.92
CA VAL A 134 2.29 10.49 -8.17
C VAL A 134 1.85 10.43 -6.71
N ASN A 135 0.66 9.86 -6.45
CA ASN A 135 0.05 9.85 -5.12
C ASN A 135 0.12 8.48 -4.42
N VAL A 136 0.92 7.53 -4.92
CA VAL A 136 1.00 6.19 -4.34
C VAL A 136 1.51 6.24 -2.89
N GLN A 137 2.43 7.16 -2.58
CA GLN A 137 2.94 7.37 -1.22
C GLN A 137 1.86 7.91 -0.27
N GLU A 138 0.97 8.78 -0.78
CA GLU A 138 -0.20 9.28 -0.04
C GLU A 138 -1.21 8.17 0.24
N LEU A 139 -1.37 7.27 -0.73
CA LEU A 139 -2.27 6.11 -0.60
C LEU A 139 -1.74 5.11 0.43
N VAL A 140 -0.45 4.79 0.38
CA VAL A 140 0.24 3.98 1.40
C VAL A 140 0.09 4.61 2.78
N TRP A 141 0.32 5.92 2.89
CA TRP A 141 0.13 6.65 4.14
C TRP A 141 -1.31 6.59 4.67
N SER A 142 -2.29 6.70 3.78
CA SER A 142 -3.70 6.56 4.11
C SER A 142 -4.03 5.15 4.60
N GLY A 143 -3.39 4.13 4.03
CA GLY A 143 -3.46 2.73 4.49
C GLY A 143 -2.93 2.57 5.92
N TYR A 144 -1.75 3.10 6.23
CA TYR A 144 -1.21 3.12 7.60
C TYR A 144 -2.19 3.76 8.57
N ARG A 145 -2.71 4.94 8.22
CA ARG A 145 -3.66 5.68 9.05
C ARG A 145 -4.92 4.85 9.33
N TYR A 146 -5.54 4.31 8.28
CA TYR A 146 -6.76 3.51 8.40
C TYR A 146 -6.54 2.28 9.29
N ARG A 147 -5.47 1.52 9.04
CA ARG A 147 -5.15 0.32 9.82
C ARG A 147 -4.83 0.64 11.27
N LEU A 148 -3.98 1.63 11.54
CA LEU A 148 -3.65 2.03 12.91
C LEU A 148 -4.86 2.56 13.66
N GLN A 149 -5.76 3.28 12.99
CA GLN A 149 -7.01 3.73 13.59
C GLN A 149 -7.89 2.56 14.02
N THR A 150 -7.95 1.48 13.24
CA THR A 150 -8.69 0.25 13.64
C THR A 150 -8.01 -0.52 14.77
N ALA A 151 -6.68 -0.50 14.84
CA ALA A 151 -5.89 -1.15 15.91
C ALA A 151 -5.83 -0.31 17.20
N LEU A 152 -6.18 0.96 17.13
CA LEU A 152 -5.97 1.94 18.19
C LEU A 152 -6.52 1.53 19.57
N PRO A 153 -7.74 0.97 19.70
CA PRO A 153 -8.27 0.60 21.03
C PRO A 153 -7.41 -0.43 21.78
N HIS A 154 -6.79 -1.37 21.05
CA HIS A 154 -5.87 -2.36 21.64
C HIS A 154 -4.56 -1.69 22.07
N CYS A 155 -3.99 -0.83 21.22
CA CYS A 155 -2.79 -0.06 21.54
C CYS A 155 -3.00 0.87 22.75
N MET A 156 -4.17 1.51 22.86
CA MET A 156 -4.53 2.36 24.01
C MET A 156 -4.53 1.58 25.32
N THR A 157 -5.12 0.39 25.31
CA THR A 157 -5.16 -0.47 26.50
C THR A 157 -3.77 -0.92 26.92
N ALA A 158 -2.92 -1.30 25.95
CA ALA A 158 -1.57 -1.75 26.20
C ALA A 158 -0.69 -0.60 26.73
N THR A 159 -0.74 0.57 26.11
CA THR A 159 0.08 1.74 26.47
C THR A 159 -0.38 2.46 27.73
N GLY A 160 -1.68 2.45 28.05
CA GLY A 160 -2.18 3.00 29.32
C GLY A 160 -1.51 2.35 30.55
N ARG A 161 -1.16 1.06 30.46
CA ARG A 161 -0.40 0.36 31.50
C ARG A 161 1.05 0.88 31.61
N LEU A 162 1.69 1.14 30.48
CA LEU A 162 3.06 1.70 30.44
C LEU A 162 3.11 3.15 30.94
N GLN A 163 2.07 3.94 30.66
CA GLN A 163 1.95 5.31 31.16
C GLN A 163 1.81 5.33 32.69
N ALA A 164 0.99 4.43 33.24
CA ALA A 164 0.77 4.32 34.68
C ALA A 164 2.01 3.81 35.42
N ASP A 165 2.73 2.84 34.84
CA ASP A 165 3.83 2.13 35.48
C ASP A 165 4.96 1.83 34.48
N TRP A 166 5.85 2.81 34.32
CA TRP A 166 7.00 2.69 33.42
C TRP A 166 8.10 1.80 34.04
N PRO A 167 8.53 0.72 33.35
CA PRO A 167 9.55 -0.19 33.86
C PRO A 167 10.90 0.50 34.12
N ARG A 168 11.52 0.18 35.25
CA ARG A 168 12.84 0.70 35.64
C ARG A 168 13.98 -0.31 35.50
N ARG A 169 13.65 -1.56 35.18
CA ARG A 169 14.57 -2.70 35.07
C ARG A 169 14.10 -3.57 33.92
N ASP A 170 15.03 -4.35 33.39
CA ASP A 170 14.75 -5.38 32.38
C ASP A 170 13.72 -6.38 32.92
N GLY A 171 12.94 -6.95 32.01
CA GLY A 171 11.92 -7.91 32.38
C GLY A 171 11.07 -8.35 31.20
N GLU A 172 9.92 -8.93 31.51
CA GLU A 172 8.95 -9.40 30.53
C GLU A 172 7.56 -8.98 30.96
N ARG A 173 6.75 -8.45 30.04
CA ARG A 173 5.39 -8.00 30.34
C ARG A 173 4.49 -8.14 29.12
N GLU A 174 3.35 -8.78 29.28
CA GLU A 174 2.30 -8.84 28.25
C GLU A 174 1.66 -7.46 28.01
N PRO A 175 1.42 -7.02 26.75
CA PRO A 175 1.61 -7.75 25.49
C PRO A 175 3.00 -7.56 24.83
N TRP A 176 3.97 -6.96 25.51
CA TRP A 176 5.26 -6.50 24.96
C TRP A 176 6.37 -7.57 24.97
N GLY A 177 6.14 -8.71 25.60
CA GLY A 177 7.16 -9.75 25.72
C GLY A 177 8.40 -9.31 26.53
N PRO A 178 9.56 -9.94 26.32
CA PRO A 178 10.81 -9.59 27.00
C PRO A 178 11.41 -8.29 26.46
N TYR A 179 11.87 -7.43 27.36
CA TYR A 179 12.45 -6.12 27.04
C TYR A 179 13.66 -5.78 27.92
N MET A 180 14.52 -4.91 27.38
CA MET A 180 15.60 -4.25 28.10
C MET A 180 15.27 -2.77 28.32
N ALA A 181 15.41 -2.30 29.56
CA ALA A 181 15.12 -0.93 29.93
C ALA A 181 16.40 -0.06 29.81
N TYR A 182 16.38 0.90 28.89
CA TYR A 182 17.55 1.74 28.56
C TYR A 182 17.21 3.23 28.63
N PRO A 183 18.14 4.11 29.08
CA PRO A 183 19.39 3.79 29.77
C PRO A 183 19.16 3.33 31.22
N ILE A 184 20.07 2.52 31.78
CA ILE A 184 19.92 1.84 33.10
C ILE A 184 19.54 2.80 34.24
N ALA A 185 20.11 4.00 34.28
CA ALA A 185 19.89 4.95 35.37
C ALA A 185 18.51 5.60 35.35
N ARG A 186 18.00 5.92 34.15
CA ARG A 186 16.70 6.56 33.93
C ARG A 186 16.12 6.04 32.61
N PRO A 187 15.49 4.85 32.62
CA PRO A 187 15.02 4.26 31.39
C PRO A 187 13.98 5.13 30.69
N THR A 188 14.27 5.52 29.46
CA THR A 188 13.37 6.25 28.56
C THR A 188 12.96 5.41 27.36
N MET A 189 13.60 4.26 27.16
CA MET A 189 13.35 3.32 26.06
C MET A 189 13.24 1.90 26.61
N LEU A 190 12.33 1.13 26.03
CA LEU A 190 12.22 -0.31 26.18
C LEU A 190 12.58 -0.92 24.83
N MET A 191 13.74 -1.57 24.76
CA MET A 191 14.16 -2.33 23.58
C MET A 191 13.51 -3.71 23.66
N LEU A 192 12.62 -4.03 22.74
CA LEU A 192 11.93 -5.32 22.75
C LEU A 192 12.86 -6.38 22.16
N MET A 193 13.07 -7.47 22.90
CA MET A 193 13.95 -8.56 22.46
C MET A 193 13.28 -9.47 21.43
N THR A 194 11.96 -9.35 21.32
CA THR A 194 11.13 -9.99 20.29
C THR A 194 10.36 -8.91 19.53
N THR A 195 9.65 -9.29 18.46
CA THR A 195 8.72 -8.40 17.76
C THR A 195 7.29 -8.78 18.10
N PRO A 196 6.83 -8.48 19.34
CA PRO A 196 5.51 -8.90 19.80
C PRO A 196 4.42 -8.26 18.96
N GLU A 197 3.32 -8.98 18.80
CA GLU A 197 2.12 -8.48 18.14
C GLU A 197 1.20 -7.86 19.19
N ILE A 198 1.17 -6.52 19.22
CA ILE A 198 0.45 -5.72 20.23
C ILE A 198 -1.05 -5.71 19.95
N SER A 199 -1.36 -5.69 18.65
CA SER A 199 -2.69 -5.75 18.07
C SER A 199 -2.58 -6.55 16.78
N PRO A 200 -3.65 -7.22 16.30
CA PRO A 200 -3.62 -7.94 15.04
C PRO A 200 -3.00 -7.11 13.91
N GLY A 201 -1.88 -7.58 13.35
CA GLY A 201 -1.13 -6.91 12.29
C GLY A 201 -0.27 -5.71 12.70
N ILE A 202 -0.14 -5.39 14.00
CA ILE A 202 0.73 -4.32 14.51
C ILE A 202 1.79 -4.93 15.43
N ARG A 203 3.05 -4.78 15.03
CA ARG A 203 4.21 -5.21 15.81
C ARG A 203 5.07 -4.01 16.16
N ALA A 204 5.71 -4.03 17.32
CA ALA A 204 6.70 -3.01 17.67
C ALA A 204 8.09 -3.63 17.84
N SER A 205 9.11 -2.82 17.58
CA SER A 205 10.52 -3.12 17.85
C SER A 205 11.01 -2.44 19.12
N SER A 206 10.53 -1.23 19.38
CA SER A 206 10.94 -0.45 20.53
C SER A 206 9.79 0.43 21.04
N ILE A 207 9.87 0.79 22.32
CA ILE A 207 8.93 1.68 22.97
C ILE A 207 9.70 2.78 23.66
N GLU A 208 9.42 4.03 23.33
CA GLU A 208 10.05 5.18 23.94
C GLU A 208 9.08 6.04 24.74
N ARG A 209 9.62 6.69 25.76
CA ARG A 209 8.92 7.66 26.59
C ARG A 209 9.49 9.05 26.29
N SER A 210 8.61 9.93 25.86
CA SER A 210 8.95 11.35 25.71
C SER A 210 9.14 12.02 27.08
N HIS A 211 9.87 13.13 27.11
CA HIS A 211 10.04 13.93 28.33
C HIS A 211 8.71 14.46 28.91
N ALA A 212 7.72 14.74 28.06
CA ALA A 212 6.38 15.16 28.46
C ALA A 212 5.50 13.99 28.97
N GLY A 213 5.98 12.75 28.92
CA GLY A 213 5.25 11.56 29.35
C GLY A 213 4.44 10.87 28.25
N GLY A 214 4.48 11.38 27.02
CA GLY A 214 4.02 10.68 25.82
C GLY A 214 4.76 9.36 25.59
N VAL A 215 4.13 8.43 24.86
CA VAL A 215 4.65 7.09 24.55
C VAL A 215 4.75 6.95 23.04
N ARG A 216 5.88 6.47 22.55
CA ARG A 216 6.15 6.25 21.13
C ARG A 216 6.43 4.78 20.90
N LEU A 217 5.71 4.18 19.97
CA LEU A 217 5.89 2.78 19.57
C LEU A 217 6.51 2.78 18.18
N GLU A 218 7.75 2.32 18.06
CA GLU A 218 8.37 2.10 16.76
C GLU A 218 7.79 0.83 16.16
N LEU A 219 7.20 0.93 14.97
CA LEU A 219 6.57 -0.20 14.31
C LEU A 219 7.64 -1.08 13.65
N ALA A 220 7.53 -2.39 13.86
CA ALA A 220 8.47 -3.37 13.33
C ALA A 220 8.08 -3.87 11.94
N GLY A 221 9.05 -4.42 11.20
CA GLY A 221 8.84 -5.04 9.89
C GLY A 221 9.04 -4.03 8.75
N GLU A 222 8.09 -3.99 7.82
CA GLU A 222 8.13 -3.14 6.61
C GLU A 222 7.82 -1.66 6.92
N GLU A 223 7.52 -1.38 8.19
CA GLU A 223 7.15 -0.08 8.73
C GLU A 223 8.31 0.65 9.41
N GLN A 224 9.54 0.30 9.05
CA GLN A 224 10.71 0.99 9.59
C GLN A 224 10.59 2.51 9.39
N GLY A 225 10.80 3.24 10.48
CA GLY A 225 10.64 4.69 10.53
C GLY A 225 9.20 5.18 10.66
N VAL A 226 8.20 4.29 10.71
CA VAL A 226 6.81 4.62 11.07
C VAL A 226 6.58 4.30 12.55
N TRP A 227 5.99 5.27 13.25
CA TRP A 227 5.79 5.24 14.69
C TRP A 227 4.33 5.51 15.01
N LEU A 228 3.82 4.84 16.04
CA LEU A 228 2.54 5.15 16.65
C LEU A 228 2.80 5.87 17.97
N GLU A 229 2.41 7.13 18.06
CA GLU A 229 2.69 7.98 19.22
C GLU A 229 1.44 8.43 19.92
N TRP A 230 1.47 8.39 21.25
CA TRP A 230 0.53 9.08 22.11
C TRP A 230 1.21 10.26 22.78
N HIS A 231 0.54 11.41 22.75
CA HIS A 231 0.98 12.64 23.39
C HIS A 231 -0.05 13.15 24.40
N PRO A 232 0.40 13.79 25.50
CA PRO A 232 -0.48 14.54 26.39
C PRO A 232 -1.25 15.66 25.66
N PRO A 233 -2.37 16.14 26.22
CA PRO A 233 -3.13 17.24 25.63
C PRO A 233 -2.27 18.50 25.41
N GLY A 234 -2.30 19.04 24.20
CA GLY A 234 -1.56 20.25 23.81
C GLY A 234 -0.18 19.99 23.23
N GLU A 235 0.33 18.76 23.30
CA GLU A 235 1.58 18.35 22.68
C GLU A 235 1.35 17.80 21.27
N LEU A 236 2.33 17.98 20.39
CA LEU A 236 2.33 17.49 19.02
C LEU A 236 3.61 16.69 18.75
N PRO A 237 3.62 15.76 17.78
CA PRO A 237 4.84 15.10 17.35
C PRO A 237 5.89 16.11 16.88
N ASP A 238 7.14 15.91 17.31
CA ASP A 238 8.30 16.70 16.91
C ASP A 238 9.53 15.78 16.76
N SER A 239 10.58 16.27 16.13
CA SER A 239 11.87 15.58 16.03
C SER A 239 12.47 15.39 17.42
N PHE A 240 13.13 14.26 17.64
CA PHE A 240 13.70 13.94 18.95
C PHE A 240 15.00 13.12 18.82
N LEU A 241 15.74 13.02 19.93
CA LEU A 241 16.85 12.08 20.08
C LEU A 241 16.32 10.83 20.78
N GLY A 242 16.44 9.68 20.13
CA GLY A 242 15.97 8.40 20.64
C GLY A 242 16.76 7.93 21.85
N GLY A 243 16.31 6.83 22.46
CA GLY A 243 16.93 6.25 23.65
C GLY A 243 18.40 5.90 23.45
N LEU A 244 18.80 5.54 22.23
CA LEU A 244 20.17 5.21 21.83
C LEU A 244 20.98 6.41 21.32
N GLU A 245 20.48 7.63 21.54
CA GLU A 245 21.05 8.89 21.02
C GLU A 245 20.99 9.02 19.49
N ASP A 246 20.19 8.19 18.83
CA ASP A 246 19.93 8.29 17.39
C ASP A 246 18.97 9.46 17.08
N PRO A 247 19.31 10.37 16.15
CA PRO A 247 18.42 11.47 15.79
C PRO A 247 17.27 11.00 14.90
N HIS A 248 16.03 11.28 15.31
CA HIS A 248 14.82 11.03 14.52
C HIS A 248 14.25 12.35 14.01
N THR A 249 14.37 12.59 12.70
CA THR A 249 13.87 13.83 12.09
C THR A 249 12.44 13.65 11.61
N LEU A 250 11.51 14.46 12.12
CA LEU A 250 10.10 14.39 11.75
C LEU A 250 9.92 14.67 10.25
N ARG A 251 9.36 13.72 9.51
CA ARG A 251 9.03 13.87 8.09
C ARG A 251 7.56 14.13 7.87
N ARG A 252 6.70 13.41 8.58
CA ARG A 252 5.26 13.46 8.38
C ARG A 252 4.54 12.96 9.62
N TRP A 253 3.35 13.50 9.89
CA TRP A 253 2.45 12.94 10.89
C TRP A 253 0.99 13.06 10.46
N SER A 254 0.11 12.32 11.12
CA SER A 254 -1.34 12.45 10.99
C SER A 254 -2.03 12.06 12.30
N ALA A 255 -3.01 12.85 12.71
CA ALA A 255 -3.79 12.55 13.90
C ALA A 255 -4.74 11.37 13.66
N LEU A 256 -4.79 10.48 14.65
CA LEU A 256 -5.71 9.34 14.72
C LEU A 256 -6.89 9.61 15.66
N GLY A 257 -6.71 10.46 16.68
CA GLY A 257 -7.70 10.80 17.70
C GLY A 257 -7.13 10.61 19.12
N ASP A 258 -7.74 11.23 20.14
CA ASP A 258 -7.39 11.03 21.56
C ASP A 258 -5.90 11.19 21.92
N GLY A 259 -5.22 12.13 21.27
CA GLY A 259 -3.78 12.37 21.46
C GLY A 259 -2.87 11.38 20.72
N TRP A 260 -3.44 10.51 19.88
CA TRP A 260 -2.69 9.57 19.06
C TRP A 260 -2.38 10.09 17.67
N PHE A 261 -1.18 9.76 17.23
CA PHE A 261 -0.61 10.17 15.96
C PHE A 261 0.09 8.99 15.31
N VAL A 262 -0.05 8.86 13.99
CA VAL A 262 0.89 8.10 13.17
C VAL A 262 1.95 9.07 12.68
N VAL A 263 3.22 8.70 12.86
CA VAL A 263 4.37 9.57 12.61
C VAL A 263 5.38 8.83 11.75
N LYS A 264 6.04 9.55 10.84
CA LYS A 264 7.15 9.04 10.05
C LYS A 264 8.39 9.88 10.32
N TYR A 265 9.46 9.21 10.72
CA TYR A 265 10.78 9.79 10.91
C TYR A 265 11.74 9.34 9.79
N GLN A 266 12.84 10.07 9.68
CA GLN A 266 14.03 9.70 8.92
C GLN A 266 15.24 9.67 9.84
#